data_AF-A0A1H3U4D3-F1
#
_entry.id   AF-A0A1H3U4D3-F1
#
_cell.length_a   1.000
_cell.length_b   1.000
_cell.length_c   1.000
_cell.angle_alpha   90.00
_cell.angle_beta   90.00
_cell.angle_gamma   90.00
#
_symmetry.space_group_name_H-M   'P 1'
#
loop_
_entity.id
_entity.type
_entity.pdbx_description
1 polymer ?
#
loop_
_entity_poly.entity_id
_entity_poly.type
_entity_poly.pdbx_seq_one_letter_code
_entity_poly.pdbx_strand_id
1 'polypeptide(L)'
;MTDTETLAQQQAAGLRALADMIEAHPEIPATYLGGIHGIHVWHPQSAEEMAAIARAALKHGAKVEKDIGVSLYNLSISWGPFKAMALGNRGAVCERVVTGTETVTRKVPDPAAVVPMVEVTEEVETFEWRCAPLLAADAEAVSA
;
A
#
# COMPACT_ATOMS: atom_id res chain seq x y z
N MET A 1 -38.27 2.65 -0.36
CA MET A 1 -36.86 2.29 -0.14
C MET A 1 -36.10 3.59 -0.09
N THR A 2 -35.74 4.06 1.10
CA THR A 2 -35.10 5.37 1.30
C THR A 2 -33.60 5.21 1.17
N ASP A 3 -33.05 5.73 0.07
CA ASP A 3 -31.62 5.99 -0.10
C ASP A 3 -31.17 7.06 0.90
N THR A 4 -30.53 6.66 2.00
CA THR A 4 -29.94 7.63 2.96
C THR A 4 -28.62 7.14 3.56
N GLU A 5 -28.11 5.99 3.13
CA GLU A 5 -26.82 5.48 3.62
C GLU A 5 -25.67 6.00 2.76
N THR A 6 -24.65 6.52 3.43
CA THR A 6 -23.36 6.87 2.81
C THR A 6 -22.67 5.64 2.22
N LEU A 7 -21.78 5.83 1.25
CA LEU A 7 -20.97 4.74 0.70
C LEU A 7 -20.23 3.94 1.79
N ALA A 8 -19.69 4.62 2.81
CA ALA A 8 -19.02 3.98 3.93
C ALA A 8 -19.96 3.06 4.73
N GLN A 9 -21.22 3.46 4.93
CA GLN A 9 -22.22 2.63 5.61
C GLN A 9 -22.59 1.40 4.76
N GLN A 10 -22.79 1.57 3.46
CA GLN A 10 -23.08 0.47 2.54
C GLN A 10 -21.92 -0.54 2.48
N GLN A 11 -20.68 -0.05 2.38
CA GLN A 11 -19.48 -0.90 2.40
C GLN A 11 -19.34 -1.64 3.74
N ALA A 12 -19.57 -0.96 4.87
CA ALA A 12 -19.55 -1.59 6.18
C ALA A 12 -20.65 -2.66 6.33
N ALA A 13 -21.84 -2.42 5.79
CA ALA A 13 -22.92 -3.41 5.76
C ALA A 13 -22.53 -4.65 4.94
N GLY A 14 -21.93 -4.45 3.76
CA GLY A 14 -21.41 -5.56 2.94
C GLY A 14 -20.33 -6.38 3.64
N LEU A 15 -19.40 -5.74 4.36
CA LEU A 15 -18.38 -6.45 5.14
C LEU A 15 -18.97 -7.26 6.29
N ARG A 16 -20.03 -6.77 6.96
CA ARG A 16 -20.76 -7.54 7.98
C ARG A 16 -21.48 -8.74 7.35
N ALA A 17 -22.18 -8.54 6.24
CA ALA A 17 -22.85 -9.63 5.54
C ALA A 17 -21.86 -10.72 5.07
N LEU A 18 -20.64 -10.35 4.66
CA LEU A 18 -19.58 -11.31 4.35
C LEU A 18 -19.15 -12.09 5.61
N ALA A 19 -18.98 -11.42 6.75
CA ALA A 19 -18.66 -12.07 8.01
C ALA A 19 -19.77 -13.07 8.40
N ASP A 20 -21.03 -12.64 8.34
CA ASP A 20 -22.19 -13.49 8.63
C ASP A 20 -22.22 -14.74 7.73
N MET A 21 -21.91 -14.60 6.43
CA MET A 21 -21.82 -15.73 5.50
C MET A 21 -20.70 -16.71 5.88
N ILE A 22 -19.52 -16.21 6.25
CA ILE A 22 -18.39 -17.06 6.65
C ILE A 22 -18.74 -17.86 7.92
N GLU A 23 -19.41 -17.23 8.87
CA GLU A 23 -19.85 -17.87 10.11
C GLU A 23 -20.95 -18.91 9.86
N ALA A 24 -21.90 -18.61 8.97
CA ALA A 24 -23.03 -19.49 8.66
C ALA A 24 -22.65 -20.73 7.84
N HIS A 25 -21.49 -20.71 7.18
CA HIS A 25 -21.06 -21.76 6.25
C HIS A 25 -19.69 -22.37 6.61
N PRO A 26 -19.55 -23.02 7.79
CA PRO A 26 -18.28 -23.60 8.24
C PRO A 26 -17.79 -24.77 7.37
N GLU A 27 -18.64 -25.32 6.51
CA GLU A 27 -18.26 -26.31 5.50
C GLU A 27 -17.36 -25.73 4.40
N ILE A 28 -17.36 -24.41 4.22
CA ILE A 28 -16.50 -23.72 3.26
C ILE A 28 -15.11 -23.52 3.88
N PRO A 29 -14.00 -23.89 3.19
CA PRO A 29 -12.66 -23.67 3.72
C PRO A 29 -12.38 -22.23 4.12
N ALA A 30 -11.49 -22.06 5.10
CA ALA A 30 -11.10 -20.76 5.63
C ALA A 30 -10.75 -19.75 4.51
N THR A 31 -11.23 -18.53 4.68
CA THR A 31 -11.08 -17.49 3.67
C THR A 31 -9.64 -16.99 3.59
N TYR A 32 -9.21 -16.58 2.39
CA TYR A 32 -7.91 -15.96 2.15
C TYR A 32 -7.88 -14.49 2.61
N LEU A 33 -8.41 -14.21 3.80
CA LEU A 33 -8.47 -12.87 4.39
C LEU A 33 -7.32 -12.62 5.40
N GLY A 34 -6.35 -13.52 5.49
CA GLY A 34 -5.21 -13.43 6.41
C GLY A 34 -3.84 -13.60 5.73
N GLY A 35 -2.77 -13.44 6.50
CA GLY A 35 -1.40 -13.77 6.09
C GLY A 35 -0.83 -12.90 4.96
N ILE A 36 -0.46 -13.53 3.84
CA ILE A 36 0.20 -12.86 2.69
C ILE A 36 -0.81 -12.16 1.77
N HIS A 37 -2.09 -12.54 1.83
CA HIS A 37 -3.10 -12.20 0.81
C HIS A 37 -4.15 -11.18 1.28
N GLY A 38 -3.89 -10.43 2.36
CA GLY A 38 -4.86 -9.52 2.96
C GLY A 38 -5.58 -8.62 1.94
N ILE A 39 -6.84 -8.28 2.21
CA ILE A 39 -7.68 -7.58 1.24
C ILE A 39 -7.21 -6.15 1.00
N HIS A 40 -7.11 -5.73 -0.25
CA HIS A 40 -6.81 -4.35 -0.61
C HIS A 40 -8.08 -3.50 -0.44
N VAL A 41 -8.12 -2.70 0.63
CA VAL A 41 -9.31 -1.91 0.99
C VAL A 41 -9.14 -0.44 0.64
N TRP A 42 -7.96 0.10 0.87
CA TRP A 42 -7.69 1.52 0.65
C TRP A 42 -6.62 1.74 -0.41
N HIS A 43 -6.75 2.84 -1.16
CA HIS A 43 -5.76 3.29 -2.13
C HIS A 43 -5.44 4.77 -1.87
N PRO A 44 -4.76 5.09 -0.75
CA PRO A 44 -4.45 6.47 -0.38
C PRO A 44 -3.56 7.16 -1.41
N GLN A 45 -3.84 8.43 -1.67
CA GLN A 45 -3.14 9.27 -2.66
C GLN A 45 -2.08 10.19 -2.03
N SER A 46 -1.93 10.18 -0.70
CA SER A 46 -0.98 11.03 0.01
C SER A 46 -0.50 10.40 1.31
N ALA A 47 0.60 10.93 1.86
CA ALA A 47 1.06 10.61 3.20
C ALA A 47 0.00 10.93 4.28
N GLU A 48 -0.80 11.99 4.10
CA GLU A 48 -1.84 12.40 5.05
C GLU A 48 -2.97 11.37 5.13
N GLU A 49 -3.48 10.92 3.97
CA GLU A 49 -4.52 9.89 3.90
C GLU A 49 -4.01 8.57 4.49
N MET A 50 -2.77 8.21 4.16
CA MET A 50 -2.11 7.02 4.70
C MET A 50 -2.00 7.09 6.24
N ALA A 51 -1.62 8.25 6.78
CA ALA A 51 -1.56 8.48 8.22
C ALA A 51 -2.95 8.44 8.87
N ALA A 52 -3.98 9.01 8.22
CA ALA A 52 -5.36 8.98 8.71
C ALA A 52 -5.89 7.54 8.84
N ILE A 53 -5.63 6.70 7.83
CA ILE A 53 -5.98 5.26 7.86
C ILE A 53 -5.25 4.55 9.00
N ALA A 54 -3.93 4.76 9.13
CA ALA A 54 -3.14 4.14 10.18
C ALA A 54 -3.65 4.52 11.58
N ARG A 55 -3.93 5.81 11.82
CA ARG A 55 -4.47 6.29 13.11
C ARG A 55 -5.83 5.71 13.40
N ALA A 56 -6.74 5.70 12.42
CA ALA A 56 -8.06 5.11 12.59
C ALA A 56 -7.97 3.62 12.94
N ALA A 57 -7.14 2.87 12.21
CA ALA A 57 -6.91 1.45 12.47
C ALA A 57 -6.39 1.19 13.88
N LEU A 58 -5.35 1.92 14.32
CA LEU A 58 -4.80 1.83 15.68
C LEU A 58 -5.85 2.14 16.75
N LYS A 59 -6.65 3.21 16.56
CA LYS A 59 -7.75 3.57 17.47
C LYS A 59 -8.81 2.46 17.59
N HIS A 60 -8.97 1.67 16.53
CA HIS A 60 -9.88 0.52 16.50
C HIS A 60 -9.17 -0.82 16.81
N GLY A 61 -8.04 -0.78 17.51
CA GLY A 61 -7.37 -1.97 18.06
C GLY A 61 -6.65 -2.83 17.01
N ALA A 62 -6.44 -2.32 15.79
CA ALA A 62 -5.66 -3.04 14.79
C ALA A 62 -4.16 -2.98 15.12
N LYS A 63 -3.44 -4.03 14.71
CA LYS A 63 -1.99 -3.95 14.52
C LYS A 63 -1.74 -3.31 13.15
N VAL A 64 -0.85 -2.32 13.09
CA VAL A 64 -0.47 -1.65 11.83
C VAL A 64 1.02 -1.83 11.58
N GLU A 65 1.36 -2.39 10.43
CA GLU A 65 2.74 -2.64 10.00
C GLU A 65 2.99 -2.04 8.62
N LYS A 66 4.22 -1.59 8.38
CA LYS A 66 4.63 -1.11 7.07
C LYS A 66 5.04 -2.32 6.22
N ASP A 67 4.57 -2.35 4.98
CA ASP A 67 4.95 -3.31 3.97
C ASP A 67 5.41 -2.53 2.73
N ILE A 68 6.71 -2.23 2.68
CA ILE A 68 7.28 -1.30 1.71
C ILE A 68 8.01 -2.09 0.63
N GLY A 69 7.49 -2.01 -0.59
CA GLY A 69 8.13 -2.54 -1.79
C GLY A 69 8.94 -1.47 -2.52
N VAL A 70 9.41 -1.80 -3.73
CA VAL A 70 10.19 -0.87 -4.56
C VAL A 70 9.37 0.36 -4.95
N SER A 71 8.15 0.16 -5.45
CA SER A 71 7.25 1.22 -5.95
C SER A 71 6.08 1.54 -5.02
N LEU A 72 5.81 0.68 -4.02
CA LEU A 72 4.65 0.78 -3.15
C LEU A 72 5.05 1.02 -1.70
N TYR A 73 4.27 1.85 -1.02
CA TYR A 73 4.30 2.03 0.42
C TYR A 73 2.96 1.51 0.96
N ASN A 74 2.91 0.25 1.37
CA ASN A 74 1.68 -0.34 1.87
C ASN A 74 1.64 -0.29 3.40
N LEU A 75 0.43 -0.23 3.93
CA LEU A 75 0.16 -0.58 5.32
C LEU A 75 -0.58 -1.90 5.38
N SER A 76 -0.06 -2.82 6.19
CA SER A 76 -0.75 -4.03 6.64
C SER A 76 -1.50 -3.71 7.93
N ILE A 77 -2.82 -3.90 7.92
CA ILE A 77 -3.71 -3.60 9.04
C ILE A 77 -4.40 -4.89 9.46
N SER A 78 -4.20 -5.33 10.71
CA SER A 78 -4.67 -6.65 11.15
C SER A 78 -5.51 -6.60 12.42
N TRP A 79 -6.64 -7.32 12.39
CA TRP A 79 -7.50 -7.63 13.52
C TRP A 79 -7.51 -9.15 13.73
N GLY A 80 -6.65 -9.63 14.62
CA GLY A 80 -6.42 -11.08 14.76
C GLY A 80 -5.96 -11.71 13.44
N PRO A 81 -6.63 -12.78 12.95
CA PRO A 81 -6.25 -13.45 11.70
C PRO A 81 -6.66 -12.69 10.44
N PHE A 82 -7.54 -11.68 10.55
CA PHE A 82 -7.98 -10.87 9.43
C PHE A 82 -6.97 -9.76 9.13
N LYS A 83 -6.63 -9.58 7.85
CA LYS A 83 -5.70 -8.57 7.36
C LYS A 83 -6.32 -7.79 6.20
N ALA A 84 -6.29 -6.48 6.33
CA ALA A 84 -6.58 -5.51 5.28
C ALA A 84 -5.31 -4.74 4.91
N MET A 85 -5.30 -4.14 3.71
CA MET A 85 -4.18 -3.38 3.20
C MET A 85 -4.61 -2.02 2.67
N ALA A 86 -3.77 -1.02 2.94
CA ALA A 86 -3.81 0.27 2.25
C ALA A 86 -2.63 0.33 1.28
N LEU A 87 -2.91 0.53 -0.01
CA LEU A 87 -1.92 0.56 -1.09
C LEU A 87 -1.58 2.00 -1.48
N GLY A 88 -0.43 2.48 -1.03
CA GLY A 88 0.07 3.80 -1.40
C GLY A 88 1.13 3.73 -2.47
N ASN A 89 1.11 4.67 -3.41
CA ASN A 89 2.27 4.92 -4.26
C ASN A 89 3.42 5.46 -3.38
N ARG A 90 4.60 4.84 -3.46
CA ARG A 90 5.75 5.25 -2.63
C ARG A 90 6.18 6.70 -2.91
N GLY A 91 6.04 7.18 -4.15
CA GLY A 91 6.32 8.57 -4.51
C GLY A 91 5.32 9.60 -3.99
N ALA A 92 4.13 9.16 -3.57
CA ALA A 92 3.15 10.03 -2.92
C ALA A 92 3.34 10.12 -1.39
N VAL A 93 4.20 9.25 -0.83
CA VAL A 93 4.43 9.13 0.62
C VAL A 93 5.86 9.48 1.00
N CYS A 94 6.83 9.20 0.13
CA CYS A 94 8.25 9.38 0.37
C CYS A 94 8.87 10.27 -0.70
N GLU A 95 9.94 10.94 -0.34
CA GLU A 95 10.76 11.71 -1.26
C GLU A 95 11.76 10.78 -1.97
N ARG A 96 11.84 10.86 -3.30
CA ARG A 96 12.88 10.19 -4.09
C ARG A 96 14.09 11.10 -4.16
N VAL A 97 15.20 10.68 -3.58
CA VAL A 97 16.46 11.43 -3.55
C VAL A 97 17.48 10.72 -4.41
N VAL A 98 17.96 11.39 -5.46
CA VAL A 98 19.07 10.88 -6.28
C VAL A 98 20.33 10.85 -5.42
N THR A 99 20.96 9.68 -5.32
CA THR A 99 22.16 9.46 -4.51
C THR A 99 23.41 9.24 -5.35
N GLY A 100 23.26 9.08 -6.66
CA GLY A 100 24.38 9.02 -7.59
C GLY A 100 23.93 8.69 -9.01
N THR A 101 24.90 8.33 -9.83
CA THR A 101 24.71 7.85 -11.19
C THR A 101 25.55 6.59 -11.39
N GLU A 102 24.98 5.59 -12.05
CA GLU A 102 25.68 4.36 -12.44
C GLU A 102 25.68 4.24 -13.96
N THR A 103 26.82 3.84 -14.52
CA THR A 103 26.95 3.56 -15.95
C THR A 103 26.50 2.13 -16.22
N VAL A 104 25.37 1.97 -16.91
CA VAL A 104 24.79 0.67 -17.26
C VAL A 104 24.97 0.41 -18.75
N THR A 105 25.60 -0.71 -19.10
CA THR A 105 25.69 -1.18 -20.49
C THR A 105 24.60 -2.22 -20.75
N ARG A 106 23.69 -1.93 -21.68
CA ARG A 106 22.61 -2.83 -22.10
C ARG A 106 22.69 -3.16 -23.59
N LYS A 107 22.34 -4.41 -23.93
CA LYS A 107 22.18 -4.83 -25.33
C LYS A 107 20.78 -4.47 -25.78
N VAL A 108 20.65 -3.55 -26.73
CA VAL A 108 19.36 -3.17 -27.34
C VAL A 108 19.37 -3.47 -28.84
N PRO A 109 18.21 -3.76 -29.46
CA PRO A 109 18.12 -3.92 -30.91
C PRO A 109 18.60 -2.65 -31.62
N ASP A 110 19.36 -2.79 -32.70
CA ASP A 110 19.79 -1.66 -33.51
C ASP A 110 18.55 -0.92 -34.05
N PRO A 111 18.36 0.39 -33.77
CA PRO A 111 17.24 1.14 -34.31
C PRO A 111 17.23 1.19 -35.85
N ALA A 112 18.37 0.91 -36.51
CA ALA A 112 18.47 0.79 -37.96
C ALA A 112 18.20 -0.63 -38.50
N ALA A 113 18.18 -1.67 -37.65
CA ALA A 113 17.91 -3.05 -38.06
C ALA A 113 17.45 -3.94 -36.88
N VAL A 114 16.38 -4.73 -37.07
CA VAL A 114 15.83 -5.66 -36.06
C VAL A 114 16.88 -6.68 -35.55
N VAL A 115 17.97 -6.86 -36.29
CA VAL A 115 19.17 -7.64 -35.94
C VAL A 115 20.34 -6.95 -36.67
N PRO A 116 21.47 -6.59 -36.02
CA PRO A 116 22.04 -7.08 -34.76
C PRO A 116 21.72 -6.26 -33.49
N MET A 117 22.04 -6.82 -32.31
CA MET A 117 21.98 -6.12 -31.01
C MET A 117 23.25 -5.29 -30.80
N VAL A 118 23.11 -4.03 -30.37
CA VAL A 118 24.21 -3.13 -30.06
C VAL A 118 24.33 -2.89 -28.54
N GLU A 119 25.55 -2.76 -28.04
CA GLU A 119 25.81 -2.38 -26.65
C GLU A 119 25.66 -0.86 -26.51
N VAL A 120 24.63 -0.43 -25.78
CA VAL A 120 24.40 0.97 -25.44
C VAL A 120 24.76 1.15 -23.98
N THR A 121 25.68 2.08 -23.73
CA THR A 121 26.07 2.49 -22.39
C THR A 121 25.32 3.78 -22.05
N GLU A 122 24.59 3.76 -20.95
CA GLU A 122 23.82 4.91 -20.46
C GLU A 122 24.10 5.18 -18.98
N GLU A 123 24.12 6.45 -18.59
CA GLU A 123 24.16 6.85 -17.19
C GLU A 123 22.74 6.81 -16.63
N VAL A 124 22.52 5.98 -15.61
CA VAL A 124 21.24 5.83 -14.92
C VAL A 124 21.38 6.40 -13.51
N GLU A 125 20.47 7.29 -13.13
CA GLU A 125 20.42 7.81 -11.77
C GLU A 125 20.10 6.71 -10.76
N THR A 126 20.95 6.56 -9.75
CA THR A 126 20.65 5.76 -8.56
C THR A 126 19.97 6.65 -7.53
N PHE A 127 18.98 6.10 -6.82
CA PHE A 127 18.17 6.88 -5.88
C PHE A 127 17.82 6.08 -4.63
N GLU A 128 17.58 6.83 -3.56
CA GLU A 128 17.06 6.33 -2.30
C GLU A 128 15.72 7.01 -1.98
N TRP A 129 14.85 6.27 -1.30
CA TRP A 129 13.58 6.81 -0.81
C TRP A 129 13.73 7.26 0.64
N ARG A 130 13.49 8.55 0.90
CA ARG A 130 13.43 9.12 2.24
C ARG A 130 11.98 9.29 2.65
N CYS A 131 11.55 8.52 3.64
CA CYS A 131 10.19 8.55 4.16
C CYS A 131 10.20 9.19 5.55
N ALA A 132 9.49 10.30 5.72
CA ALA A 132 9.27 10.87 7.05
C ALA A 132 8.44 9.91 7.92
N PRO A 133 8.54 9.97 9.26
CA PRO A 133 7.70 9.16 10.12
C PRO A 133 6.22 9.52 9.93
N LEU A 134 5.45 8.56 9.40
CA LEU A 134 4.05 8.75 9.00
C LEU A 134 3.13 9.28 10.12
N LEU A 135 3.43 8.93 11.38
CA LEU A 135 2.60 9.29 12.54
C LEU A 135 3.20 10.39 13.42
N ALA A 136 4.37 10.96 13.08
CA ALA A 136 5.06 11.88 13.98
C ALA A 136 4.44 13.30 14.02
N ALA A 137 3.71 13.72 12.98
CA ALA A 137 3.11 15.06 12.92
C ALA A 137 2.14 15.37 14.08
N ASP A 138 1.59 14.35 14.75
CA ASP A 138 0.68 14.51 15.89
C ASP A 138 1.36 14.31 17.26
N ALA A 139 2.58 13.77 17.31
CA ALA A 139 3.26 13.49 18.58
C ALA A 139 3.69 14.79 19.29
N GLU A 140 4.01 15.84 18.54
CA GLU A 140 4.33 17.17 19.07
C GLU A 140 3.08 17.93 19.55
N ALA A 141 1.88 17.63 19.03
CA ALA A 141 0.64 18.29 19.45
C ALA A 141 0.02 17.72 20.75
N VAL A 142 0.49 16.55 21.21
CA VAL A 142 0.04 15.91 22.47
C VAL A 142 0.99 16.22 23.64
N SER A 143 2.12 16.88 23.36
CA SER A 143 3.14 17.25 24.35
C SER A 143 3.26 18.76 24.58
N ALA A 144 2.33 19.56 24.06
CA ALA A 144 2.18 21.00 24.30
C ALA A 144 0.95 21.31 25.16
#